data_AF-A0A7S0FMP4-F1
#
_entry.id   AF-A0A7S0FMP4-F1
#
_cell.length_a   1.000
_cell.length_b   1.000
_cell.length_c   1.000
_cell.angle_alpha   90.00
_cell.angle_beta   90.00
_cell.angle_gamma   90.00
#
_symmetry.space_group_name_H-M   'P 1'
#
loop_
_entity.id
_entity.type
_entity.pdbx_description
1 polymer ?
#
loop_
_entity_poly.entity_id
_entity_poly.type
_entity_poly.pdbx_seq_one_letter_code
_entity_poly.pdbx_strand_id
1 'polypeptide(L)'
;MADDLATVYGRRSDNASKLFVDSETKLKEAAYDDAYAVGKQALDAFKSGGDKDGMADSLRLVILALIGQGKSKEATDMAKEELASFRSAGHKKGEAKMLLS
;
A
#
# COMPACT_ATOMS: atom_id res chain seq x y z
N MET A 1 -19.61 -5.39 6.74
CA MET A 1 -18.91 -4.54 7.73
C MET A 1 -17.43 -4.75 7.49
N ALA A 2 -16.84 -3.93 6.62
CA ALA A 2 -15.40 -3.98 6.36
C ALA A 2 -14.73 -3.37 7.59
N ASP A 3 -14.03 -4.18 8.38
CA ASP A 3 -13.11 -3.65 9.38
C ASP A 3 -12.15 -2.71 8.63
N ASP A 4 -12.11 -1.45 9.05
CA ASP A 4 -11.18 -0.45 8.55
C ASP A 4 -9.76 -1.03 8.64
N LEU A 5 -8.99 -1.01 7.56
CA LEU A 5 -7.66 -1.63 7.52
C LEU A 5 -6.75 -1.04 8.61
N ALA A 6 -6.94 0.24 8.94
CA ALA A 6 -6.28 0.86 10.08
C ALA A 6 -6.66 0.23 11.43
N THR A 7 -7.87 -0.31 11.57
CA THR A 7 -8.29 -1.07 12.75
C THR A 7 -7.71 -2.48 12.76
N VAL A 8 -7.51 -3.12 11.61
CA VAL A 8 -6.89 -4.45 11.50
C VAL A 8 -5.39 -4.36 11.81
N TYR A 9 -4.68 -3.43 11.16
CA TYR A 9 -3.26 -3.20 11.40
C TYR A 9 -3.00 -2.49 12.73
N GLY A 10 -3.91 -1.64 13.21
CA GLY A 10 -3.80 -1.02 14.53
C GLY A 10 -3.84 -2.02 15.70
N ARG A 11 -4.45 -3.20 15.50
CA ARG A 11 -4.40 -4.31 16.47
C ARG A 11 -3.13 -5.15 16.36
N ARG A 12 -2.41 -5.06 15.23
CA ARG A 12 -1.14 -5.74 15.00
C ARG A 12 0.01 -4.83 15.44
N SER A 13 0.66 -5.17 16.54
CA SER A 13 1.75 -4.34 17.12
C SER A 13 3.09 -4.43 16.36
N ASP A 14 3.14 -5.09 15.20
CA ASP A 14 4.36 -5.22 14.41
C ASP A 14 4.73 -3.92 13.69
N ASN A 15 6.02 -3.79 13.33
CA ASN A 15 6.55 -2.57 12.73
C ASN A 15 5.91 -2.24 11.37
N ALA A 16 5.58 -3.24 10.56
CA ALA A 16 5.00 -3.03 9.24
C ALA A 16 3.59 -2.43 9.34
N SER A 17 2.78 -2.96 10.26
CA SER A 17 1.44 -2.45 10.56
C SER A 17 1.44 -0.99 11.03
N LYS A 18 2.43 -0.59 11.86
CA LYS A 18 2.59 0.80 12.29
C LYS A 18 2.95 1.75 11.13
N LEU A 19 3.91 1.33 10.29
CA LEU A 19 4.29 2.09 9.10
C LEU A 19 3.11 2.23 8.13
N PHE A 20 2.29 1.19 7.99
CA PHE A 20 1.07 1.26 7.17
C PHE A 20 0.09 2.32 7.67
N VAL A 21 -0.26 2.29 8.96
CA VAL A 21 -1.20 3.25 9.56
C VAL A 21 -0.65 4.68 9.46
N ASP A 22 0.65 4.86 9.65
CA ASP A 22 1.30 6.16 9.52
C ASP A 22 1.28 6.70 8.08
N SER A 23 1.57 5.86 7.08
CA SER A 23 1.43 6.23 5.66
C SER A 23 0.00 6.60 5.31
N GLU A 24 -0.99 5.85 5.79
CA GLU A 24 -2.40 6.17 5.55
C GLU A 24 -2.82 7.49 6.22
N THR A 25 -2.30 7.77 7.42
CA THR A 25 -2.54 9.04 8.12
C THR A 25 -1.98 10.21 7.32
N LYS A 26 -0.74 10.08 6.84
CA LYS A 26 -0.09 11.09 5.99
C LYS A 26 -0.85 11.33 4.66
N LEU A 27 -1.44 10.29 4.06
CA LEU A 27 -2.33 10.47 2.91
C LEU A 27 -3.56 11.32 3.25
N LYS A 28 -4.20 11.06 4.40
CA LYS A 28 -5.38 11.83 4.85
C LYS A 28 -5.04 13.30 5.11
N GLU A 29 -3.81 13.57 5.52
CA GLU A 29 -3.26 14.92 5.72
C GLU A 29 -2.75 15.58 4.43
N ALA A 30 -2.86 14.91 3.27
CA ALA A 30 -2.29 15.33 2.00
C ALA A 30 -0.77 15.55 2.02
N ALA A 31 -0.06 14.94 2.98
CA ALA A 31 1.40 14.92 3.06
C ALA A 31 1.97 13.82 2.14
N TYR A 32 1.80 13.99 0.82
CA TYR A 32 2.00 12.93 -0.15
C TYR A 32 3.46 12.44 -0.29
N ASP A 33 4.45 13.31 -0.09
CA ASP A 33 5.86 12.90 -0.12
C ASP A 33 6.20 11.99 1.07
N ASP A 34 5.74 12.34 2.26
CA ASP A 34 5.92 11.53 3.46
C ASP A 34 5.12 10.23 3.37
N ALA A 35 3.87 10.29 2.87
CA ALA A 35 3.03 9.12 2.67
C ALA A 35 3.70 8.10 1.74
N TYR A 36 4.33 8.58 0.67
CA TYR A 36 5.10 7.75 -0.25
C TYR A 36 6.31 7.10 0.44
N ALA A 37 7.12 7.90 1.14
CA ALA A 37 8.31 7.40 1.83
C ALA A 37 7.96 6.34 2.88
N VAL A 38 6.98 6.62 3.74
CA VAL A 38 6.53 5.70 4.79
C VAL A 38 5.81 4.48 4.18
N GLY A 39 5.02 4.67 3.11
CA GLY A 39 4.34 3.58 2.40
C GLY A 39 5.32 2.58 1.80
N LYS A 40 6.46 3.06 1.26
CA LYS A 40 7.56 2.22 0.78
C LYS A 40 8.21 1.44 1.93
N GLN A 41 8.43 2.07 3.08
CA GLN A 41 8.96 1.38 4.26
C GLN A 41 8.00 0.27 4.75
N ALA A 42 6.70 0.54 4.77
CA ALA A 42 5.68 -0.45 5.12
C ALA A 42 5.70 -1.64 4.14
N LEU A 43 5.78 -1.36 2.85
CA LEU A 43 5.89 -2.38 1.80
C LEU A 43 7.12 -3.28 2.00
N ASP A 44 8.28 -2.69 2.24
CA ASP A 44 9.53 -3.45 2.43
C ASP A 44 9.48 -4.29 3.72
N ALA A 45 8.84 -3.78 4.77
CA ALA A 45 8.65 -4.51 6.02
C ALA A 45 7.70 -5.72 5.84
N PHE A 46 6.55 -5.54 5.19
CA PHE A 46 5.63 -6.66 4.89
C PHE A 46 6.27 -7.67 3.93
N LYS A 47 7.04 -7.21 2.95
CA LYS A 47 7.79 -8.08 2.04
C LYS A 47 8.82 -8.94 2.79
N SER A 48 9.55 -8.34 3.72
CA SER A 48 10.52 -9.06 4.57
C SER A 48 9.84 -10.07 5.51
N GLY A 49 8.62 -9.76 5.96
CA GLY A 49 7.79 -10.66 6.75
C GLY A 49 7.01 -11.71 5.95
N GLY A 50 7.03 -11.65 4.62
CA GLY A 50 6.27 -12.55 3.74
C GLY A 50 4.75 -12.31 3.73
N ASP A 51 4.27 -11.16 4.24
CA ASP A 51 2.83 -10.83 4.27
C ASP A 51 2.39 -10.20 2.94
N LYS A 52 1.87 -11.04 2.04
CA LYS A 52 1.40 -10.60 0.72
C LYS A 52 0.19 -9.67 0.76
N ASP A 53 -0.68 -9.81 1.76
CA ASP A 53 -1.85 -8.95 1.91
C ASP A 53 -1.41 -7.54 2.35
N GLY A 54 -0.49 -7.47 3.32
CA GLY A 54 0.16 -6.22 3.75
C GLY A 54 0.95 -5.54 2.63
N MET A 55 1.71 -6.30 1.84
CA MET A 55 2.40 -5.76 0.66
C MET A 55 1.42 -5.08 -0.31
N ALA A 56 0.30 -5.73 -0.62
CA ALA A 56 -0.69 -5.17 -1.53
C ALA A 56 -1.40 -3.93 -0.95
N ASP A 57 -1.64 -3.90 0.36
CA ASP A 57 -2.18 -2.73 1.05
C ASP A 57 -1.21 -1.55 0.99
N SER A 58 0.06 -1.76 1.30
CA SER A 58 1.09 -0.72 1.24
C SER A 58 1.35 -0.23 -0.19
N LEU A 59 1.34 -1.11 -1.19
CA LEU A 59 1.43 -0.72 -2.60
C LEU A 59 0.32 0.26 -2.99
N ARG A 60 -0.92 0.00 -2.55
CA ARG A 60 -2.04 0.91 -2.80
C ARG A 60 -1.78 2.30 -2.20
N LEU A 61 -1.26 2.38 -0.98
CA LEU A 61 -0.90 3.67 -0.36
C LEU A 61 0.18 4.41 -1.15
N VAL A 62 1.22 3.69 -1.60
CA VAL A 62 2.30 4.26 -2.42
C VAL A 62 1.77 4.82 -3.74
N ILE A 63 0.87 4.09 -4.40
CA ILE A 63 0.24 4.53 -5.66
C ILE A 63 -0.63 5.77 -5.43
N LEU A 64 -1.46 5.78 -4.39
CA LEU A 64 -2.26 6.95 -4.03
C LEU A 64 -1.40 8.17 -3.69
N ALA A 65 -0.26 7.97 -3.04
CA ALA A 65 0.68 9.04 -2.74
C ALA A 65 1.29 9.62 -4.03
N LEU A 66 1.67 8.78 -5.00
CA LEU A 66 2.15 9.23 -6.31
C LEU A 66 1.07 10.03 -7.06
N ILE A 67 -0.20 9.62 -6.99
CA ILE A 67 -1.32 10.38 -7.55
C ILE A 67 -1.43 11.75 -6.89
N GLY A 68 -1.35 11.82 -5.55
CA GLY A 68 -1.36 13.07 -4.81
C GLY A 68 -0.19 14.00 -5.12
N GLN A 69 0.99 13.45 -5.45
CA GLN A 69 2.16 14.20 -5.93
C GLN A 69 2.02 14.69 -7.39
N GLY A 70 0.92 14.36 -8.08
CA GLY A 70 0.74 14.68 -9.50
C GLY A 70 1.52 13.74 -10.46
N LYS A 71 2.11 12.66 -9.95
CA LYS A 71 2.89 11.67 -10.71
C LYS A 71 2.01 10.54 -11.23
N SER A 72 0.88 10.87 -11.84
CA SER A 72 -0.13 9.88 -12.27
C SER A 72 0.40 8.84 -13.25
N LYS A 73 1.41 9.20 -14.07
CA LYS A 73 2.06 8.25 -14.98
C LYS A 73 2.82 7.17 -14.22
N GLU A 74 3.67 7.58 -13.27
CA GLU A 74 4.43 6.65 -12.42
C GLU A 74 3.49 5.76 -11.60
N ALA A 75 2.42 6.32 -11.05
CA ALA A 75 1.37 5.59 -10.35
C ALA A 75 0.74 4.49 -11.23
N THR A 76 0.37 4.84 -12.47
CA THR A 76 -0.25 3.93 -13.42
C THR A 76 0.69 2.80 -13.84
N ASP A 77 1.95 3.14 -14.11
CA ASP A 77 2.95 2.17 -14.55
C ASP A 77 3.25 1.18 -13.41
N MET A 78 3.38 1.67 -12.17
CA MET A 78 3.52 0.84 -10.97
C MET A 78 2.31 -0.08 -10.74
N ALA A 79 1.08 0.45 -10.83
CA ALA A 79 -0.13 -0.36 -10.66
C ALA A 79 -0.22 -1.50 -11.68
N LYS A 80 0.20 -1.27 -12.93
CA LYS A 80 0.21 -2.30 -14.00
C LYS A 80 1.26 -3.37 -13.76
N GLU A 81 2.47 -2.97 -13.36
CA GLU A 81 3.55 -3.90 -13.05
C GLU A 81 3.15 -4.84 -11.91
N GLU A 82 2.66 -4.28 -10.80
CA GLU A 82 2.26 -5.04 -9.62
C GLU A 82 1.00 -5.87 -9.87
N LEU A 83 0.06 -5.39 -10.70
CA LEU A 83 -1.08 -6.20 -11.14
C LEU A 83 -0.63 -7.46 -11.90
N ALA A 84 0.36 -7.33 -12.80
CA ALA A 84 0.90 -8.48 -13.52
C ALA A 84 1.60 -9.47 -12.57
N SER A 85 2.33 -8.95 -11.57
CA SER A 85 2.96 -9.73 -10.51
C SER A 85 1.92 -10.51 -9.69
N PHE A 86 0.88 -9.84 -9.18
CA PHE A 86 -0.16 -10.48 -8.39
C PHE A 86 -0.97 -11.51 -9.19
N ARG A 87 -1.24 -11.26 -10.48
CA ARG A 87 -1.87 -12.24 -11.38
C ARG A 87 -1.02 -13.49 -11.53
N SER A 88 0.27 -13.33 -11.77
CA SER A 88 1.21 -14.45 -11.91
C SER A 88 1.34 -15.26 -10.62
N ALA A 89 1.22 -14.59 -9.47
CA ALA A 89 1.23 -15.22 -8.15
C ALA A 89 -0.15 -15.78 -7.70
N GLY A 90 -1.22 -15.60 -8.49
CA GLY A 90 -2.59 -16.00 -8.12
C GLY A 90 -3.19 -15.23 -6.94
N HIS A 91 -2.65 -14.06 -6.60
CA HIS A 91 -3.01 -13.30 -5.40
C HIS A 91 -4.19 -12.35 -5.66
N LYS A 92 -5.42 -12.90 -5.63
CA LYS A 92 -6.65 -12.20 -6.03
C LYS A 92 -6.95 -10.90 -5.29
N LYS A 93 -6.67 -10.83 -3.98
CA LYS A 93 -6.83 -9.59 -3.21
C LYS A 93 -5.86 -8.50 -3.68
N GLY A 94 -4.63 -8.88 -4.00
CA GLY A 94 -3.63 -7.95 -4.54
C GLY A 94 -4.01 -7.44 -5.92
N GLU A 95 -4.52 -8.33 -6.79
CA GLU A 95 -5.07 -7.94 -8.09
C GLU A 95 -6.18 -6.88 -7.92
N ALA A 96 -7.13 -7.12 -7.02
CA ALA A 96 -8.23 -6.18 -6.77
C ALA A 96 -7.72 -4.82 -6.25
N LYS A 97 -6.73 -4.81 -5.35
CA LYS A 97 -6.14 -3.57 -4.83
C LYS A 97 -5.47 -2.76 -5.93
N MET A 98 -4.69 -3.38 -6.82
CA MET A 98 -4.03 -2.67 -7.92
C MET A 98 -5.02 -2.11 -8.96
N LEU A 99 -6.19 -2.75 -9.12
CA LEU A 99 -7.27 -2.25 -9.98
C LEU A 99 -8.07 -1.09 -9.36
N LEU A 100 -8.04 -0.94 -8.03
CA LEU A 100 -8.71 0.12 -7.27
C LEU A 100 -7.80 1.29 -6.91
N SER A 101 -6.50 1.21 -7.27
CA SER A 101 -5.50 2.25 -7.03
C SER A 101 -5.54 3.29 -8.14
#